data_AF-A0A086TJZ1-F1
#
_entry.id   AF-A0A086TJZ1-F1
#
_cell.length_a   1.000
_cell.length_b   1.000
_cell.length_c   1.000
_cell.angle_alpha   90.00
_cell.angle_beta   90.00
_cell.angle_gamma   90.00
#
_symmetry.space_group_name_H-M   'P 1'
#
loop_
_entity.id
_entity.type
_entity.pdbx_description
1 polymer ?
#
loop_
_entity_poly.entity_id
_entity_poly.type
_entity_poly.pdbx_seq_one_letter_code
_entity_poly.pdbx_strand_id
1 'polypeptide(L)'
;MLPGRLNVRRRAPGLYKKLLKGLYSTTPLCLDSRGGVVIAATDAPGTHYLSVYAIAVNEENAAGDHVVTAPTNGAAGVIPAVLKYYLEFISDTPEQDIIEFLLTTAAIGMLYKRGASISAAEMSCQGEVGVACSMASAGFAAVMGGTEQQVENAAEIGMEHNLGLTCDPIEELVPIPCIERNALGAVKAVTAAQLAMNGDGHHCVTLDQVIETM
;
A
#
# COMPACT_ATOMS: atom_id res chain seq x y z
N MET A 1 -4.22 14.84 -19.07
CA MET A 1 -3.64 15.71 -18.03
C MET A 1 -4.57 15.65 -16.84
N LEU A 2 -4.05 15.73 -15.62
CA LEU A 2 -4.89 15.91 -14.44
C LEU A 2 -5.42 17.36 -14.42
N PRO A 3 -6.63 17.59 -13.89
CA PRO A 3 -7.16 18.94 -13.70
C PRO A 3 -6.32 19.73 -12.69
N GLY A 4 -6.47 21.05 -12.67
CA GLY A 4 -5.72 21.95 -11.80
C GLY A 4 -4.59 22.70 -12.53
N ARG A 5 -3.81 23.47 -11.77
CA ARG A 5 -2.83 24.44 -12.32
C ARG A 5 -1.42 23.85 -12.49
N LEU A 6 -1.16 22.70 -11.88
CA LEU A 6 0.15 22.03 -11.88
C LEU A 6 0.49 21.30 -13.18
N ASN A 7 -0.44 21.21 -14.14
CA ASN A 7 -0.23 20.53 -15.42
C ASN A 7 0.39 19.13 -15.26
N VAL A 8 -0.10 18.34 -14.30
CA VAL A 8 0.43 16.99 -14.04
C VAL A 8 -0.07 16.01 -15.10
N ARG A 9 0.84 15.29 -15.74
CA ARG A 9 0.50 14.25 -16.73
C ARG A 9 0.19 12.93 -16.02
N ARG A 10 -0.89 12.26 -16.43
CA ARG A 10 -1.16 10.85 -16.05
C ARG A 10 -0.05 9.93 -16.58
N ARG A 11 0.60 9.19 -15.68
CA ARG A 11 1.72 8.28 -15.91
C ARG A 11 1.28 6.83 -15.90
N ALA A 12 0.24 6.46 -15.13
CA ALA A 12 -0.18 5.06 -14.97
C ALA A 12 -0.39 4.33 -16.32
N PRO A 13 -1.07 4.89 -17.33
CA PRO A 13 -1.26 4.19 -18.61
C PRO A 13 0.06 3.92 -19.35
N GLY A 14 1.03 4.84 -19.24
CA GLY A 14 2.34 4.70 -19.86
C GLY A 14 3.21 3.67 -19.15
N LEU A 15 3.20 3.68 -17.82
CA LEU A 15 3.94 2.73 -17.00
C LEU A 15 3.37 1.31 -17.14
N TYR A 16 2.04 1.15 -17.15
CA TYR A 16 1.38 -0.13 -17.36
C TYR A 16 1.73 -0.74 -18.73
N LYS A 17 1.72 0.06 -19.80
CA LYS A 17 2.15 -0.39 -21.14
C LYS A 17 3.61 -0.86 -21.16
N LYS A 18 4.48 -0.28 -20.33
CA LYS A 18 5.87 -0.72 -20.23
C LYS A 18 5.99 -2.03 -19.44
N LEU A 19 5.22 -2.20 -18.37
CA LEU A 19 5.14 -3.48 -17.62
C LEU A 19 4.72 -4.62 -18.55
N LEU A 20 3.64 -4.43 -19.32
CA LEU A 20 3.16 -5.44 -20.29
C LEU A 20 4.16 -5.77 -21.40
N LYS A 21 5.12 -4.89 -21.68
CA LYS A 21 6.20 -5.12 -22.65
C LYS A 21 7.43 -5.77 -22.04
N GLY A 22 7.41 -6.13 -20.76
CA GLY A 22 8.55 -6.68 -20.03
C GLY A 22 9.69 -5.68 -19.79
N LEU A 23 9.47 -4.37 -19.98
CA LEU A 23 10.52 -3.35 -19.83
C LEU A 23 10.98 -3.19 -18.37
N TYR A 24 10.16 -3.61 -17.41
CA TYR A 24 10.43 -3.53 -15.98
C TYR A 24 10.66 -4.93 -15.37
N SER A 25 11.19 -5.87 -16.17
CA SER A 25 11.40 -7.29 -15.86
C SER A 25 11.92 -7.55 -14.44
N THR A 26 11.24 -8.44 -13.72
CA THR A 26 11.74 -9.18 -12.56
C THR A 26 11.10 -10.56 -12.63
N THR A 27 11.91 -11.58 -12.95
CA THR A 27 11.53 -13.00 -13.09
C THR A 27 10.62 -13.30 -14.31
N PRO A 28 10.84 -14.38 -15.09
CA PRO A 28 10.01 -14.67 -16.25
C PRO A 28 8.57 -14.94 -15.79
N LEU A 29 7.62 -14.13 -16.26
CA LEU A 29 6.20 -14.42 -16.16
C LEU A 29 5.95 -15.73 -16.92
N CYS A 30 5.77 -16.84 -16.21
CA CYS A 30 5.30 -18.08 -16.82
C CYS A 30 3.79 -17.93 -16.98
N LEU A 31 3.28 -17.84 -18.20
CA LEU A 31 1.84 -17.84 -18.45
C LEU A 31 1.33 -19.28 -18.30
N ASP A 32 0.27 -19.49 -17.53
CA ASP A 32 -0.46 -20.76 -17.55
C ASP A 32 -1.20 -20.96 -18.88
N SER A 33 -1.76 -22.14 -19.07
CA SER A 33 -2.51 -22.53 -20.27
C SER A 33 -3.78 -21.69 -20.52
N ARG A 34 -4.18 -20.84 -19.56
CA ARG A 34 -5.33 -19.94 -19.61
C ARG A 34 -4.91 -18.46 -19.72
N GLY A 35 -3.61 -18.17 -19.80
CA GLY A 35 -3.08 -16.80 -19.84
C GLY A 35 -3.01 -16.11 -18.48
N GLY A 36 -3.20 -16.85 -17.38
CA GLY A 36 -2.94 -16.40 -16.02
C GLY A 36 -1.44 -16.37 -15.75
N VAL A 37 -1.00 -15.43 -14.92
CA VAL A 37 0.40 -15.31 -14.52
C VAL A 37 0.70 -16.32 -13.42
N VAL A 38 1.73 -17.16 -13.61
CA VAL A 38 2.23 -18.12 -12.61
C VAL A 38 3.65 -17.73 -12.22
N ILE A 39 3.90 -17.63 -10.91
CA ILE A 39 5.20 -17.28 -10.35
C ILE A 39 5.61 -18.37 -9.37
N ALA A 40 6.89 -18.76 -9.40
CA ALA A 40 7.46 -19.64 -8.38
C ALA A 40 7.40 -18.91 -7.03
N ALA A 41 6.84 -19.57 -6.01
CA ALA A 41 6.47 -19.02 -4.69
C ALA A 41 7.55 -18.28 -3.88
N THR A 42 8.77 -18.13 -4.42
CA THR A 42 9.92 -17.49 -3.75
C THR A 42 10.36 -16.15 -4.35
N ASP A 43 9.88 -15.76 -5.53
CA ASP A 43 10.32 -14.51 -6.21
C ASP A 43 9.12 -13.59 -6.50
N ALA A 44 8.70 -12.82 -5.50
CA ALA A 44 7.61 -11.86 -5.65
C ALA A 44 7.93 -10.87 -6.79
N PRO A 45 7.00 -10.61 -7.74
CA PRO A 45 7.26 -9.74 -8.88
C PRO A 45 7.57 -8.31 -8.46
N GLY A 46 8.21 -7.56 -9.35
CA GLY A 46 8.87 -6.31 -9.04
C GLY A 46 7.94 -5.25 -8.47
N THR A 47 8.51 -4.43 -7.57
CA THR A 47 7.88 -3.28 -6.90
C THR A 47 7.22 -2.27 -7.87
N HIS A 48 7.54 -2.36 -9.15
CA HIS A 48 6.92 -1.59 -10.23
C HIS A 48 5.41 -1.83 -10.37
N TYR A 49 4.90 -3.05 -10.13
CA TYR A 49 3.45 -3.32 -10.18
C TYR A 49 2.70 -2.56 -9.09
N LEU A 50 3.19 -2.64 -7.84
CA LEU A 50 2.67 -1.86 -6.71
C LEU A 50 2.61 -0.37 -7.02
N SER A 51 3.72 0.16 -7.56
CA SER A 51 3.82 1.58 -7.92
C SER A 51 2.80 1.96 -9.00
N VAL A 52 2.64 1.15 -10.04
CA VAL A 52 1.68 1.44 -11.12
C VAL A 52 0.24 1.37 -10.63
N TYR A 53 -0.11 0.41 -9.77
CA TYR A 53 -1.45 0.29 -9.21
C TYR A 53 -1.80 1.47 -8.31
N ALA A 54 -0.88 1.85 -7.41
CA ALA A 54 -1.07 3.00 -6.53
C ALA A 54 -1.18 4.32 -7.32
N ILE A 55 -0.30 4.52 -8.31
CA ILE A 55 -0.35 5.71 -9.18
C ILE A 55 -1.67 5.75 -9.96
N ALA A 56 -2.15 4.61 -10.47
CA ALA A 56 -3.41 4.56 -11.20
C ALA A 56 -4.57 5.05 -10.33
N VAL A 57 -4.70 4.54 -9.11
CA VAL A 57 -5.77 4.93 -8.18
C VAL A 57 -5.67 6.42 -7.82
N ASN A 58 -4.49 6.92 -7.46
CA ASN A 58 -4.35 8.33 -7.09
C ASN A 58 -4.47 9.29 -8.28
N GLU A 59 -4.20 8.85 -9.51
CA GLU A 59 -4.48 9.62 -10.73
C GLU A 59 -5.98 9.69 -11.06
N GLU A 60 -6.76 8.66 -10.69
CA GLU A 60 -8.23 8.74 -10.74
C GLU A 60 -8.78 9.66 -9.66
N ASN A 61 -8.29 9.54 -8.42
CA ASN A 61 -8.62 10.47 -7.34
C ASN A 61 -8.35 11.93 -7.71
N ALA A 62 -7.16 12.23 -8.23
CA ALA A 62 -6.78 13.59 -8.60
C ALA A 62 -7.57 14.13 -9.81
N ALA A 63 -8.27 13.27 -10.56
CA ALA A 63 -9.16 13.71 -11.64
C ALA A 63 -10.62 13.90 -11.20
N GLY A 64 -10.95 13.58 -9.95
CA GLY A 64 -12.31 13.68 -9.43
C GLY A 64 -13.24 12.55 -9.88
N ASP A 65 -12.67 11.39 -10.25
CA ASP A 65 -13.46 10.17 -10.50
C ASP A 65 -13.79 9.46 -9.16
N HIS A 66 -14.43 8.29 -9.24
CA HIS A 66 -14.84 7.49 -8.10
C HIS A 66 -13.64 6.89 -7.36
N VAL A 67 -13.65 7.01 -6.04
CA VAL A 67 -12.58 6.55 -5.15
C VAL A 67 -13.20 5.94 -3.90
N VAL A 68 -12.55 4.88 -3.39
CA VAL A 68 -12.85 4.31 -2.07
C VAL A 68 -11.78 4.80 -1.10
N THR A 69 -12.21 5.34 0.04
CA THR A 69 -11.31 5.81 1.09
C THR A 69 -10.52 4.65 1.70
N ALA A 70 -9.20 4.81 1.86
CA ALA A 70 -8.35 3.76 2.42
C ALA A 70 -7.11 4.30 3.17
N PRO A 71 -7.26 5.04 4.29
CA PRO A 71 -8.51 5.41 4.96
C PRO A 71 -9.06 6.78 4.53
N THR A 72 -8.35 7.52 3.68
CA THR A 72 -8.81 8.79 3.08
C THR A 72 -8.66 8.73 1.56
N ASN A 73 -9.20 9.73 0.85
CA ASN A 73 -9.00 9.86 -0.59
C ASN A 73 -7.53 10.09 -0.96
N GLY A 74 -6.78 10.82 -0.12
CA GLY A 74 -5.36 11.10 -0.32
C GLY A 74 -4.49 9.84 -0.26
N ALA A 75 -4.87 8.85 0.56
CA ALA A 75 -4.17 7.58 0.75
C ALA A 75 -4.81 6.38 0.03
N ALA A 76 -5.79 6.63 -0.85
CA ALA A 76 -6.64 5.59 -1.44
C ALA A 76 -5.89 4.54 -2.28
N GLY A 77 -4.68 4.81 -2.74
CA GLY A 77 -3.95 3.91 -3.64
C GLY A 77 -3.18 2.80 -2.95
N VAL A 78 -2.85 2.91 -1.66
CA VAL A 78 -1.97 1.95 -0.98
C VAL A 78 -2.61 0.58 -0.84
N ILE A 79 -3.75 0.50 -0.16
CA ILE A 79 -4.47 -0.76 0.10
C ILE A 79 -4.82 -1.52 -1.20
N PRO A 80 -5.46 -0.92 -2.22
CA PRO A 80 -5.80 -1.64 -3.45
C PRO A 80 -4.57 -2.04 -4.26
N ALA A 81 -3.46 -1.29 -4.19
CA ALA A 81 -2.23 -1.67 -4.88
C ALA A 81 -1.62 -2.95 -4.29
N VAL A 82 -1.54 -3.02 -2.96
CA VAL A 82 -1.01 -4.20 -2.25
C VAL A 82 -1.93 -5.39 -2.42
N LEU A 83 -3.25 -5.21 -2.26
CA LEU A 83 -4.22 -6.30 -2.45
C LEU A 83 -4.17 -6.83 -3.88
N LYS A 84 -4.23 -5.96 -4.90
CA LYS A 84 -4.17 -6.39 -6.30
C LYS A 84 -2.88 -7.14 -6.60
N TYR A 85 -1.76 -6.65 -6.11
CA TYR A 85 -0.47 -7.32 -6.26
C TYR A 85 -0.50 -8.74 -5.66
N TYR A 86 -1.00 -8.88 -4.43
CA TYR A 86 -1.12 -10.19 -3.79
C TYR A 86 -2.02 -11.14 -4.59
N LEU A 87 -3.20 -10.67 -5.02
CA LEU A 87 -4.16 -11.48 -5.77
C LEU A 87 -3.66 -11.92 -7.14
N GLU A 88 -2.90 -11.07 -7.82
CA GLU A 88 -2.46 -11.33 -9.19
C GLU A 88 -1.27 -12.30 -9.26
N PHE A 89 -0.49 -12.38 -8.17
CA PHE A 89 0.83 -13.00 -8.21
C PHE A 89 1.09 -14.06 -7.16
N ILE A 90 0.28 -14.12 -6.10
CA ILE A 90 0.56 -14.95 -4.91
C ILE A 90 -0.65 -15.78 -4.51
N SER A 91 -1.85 -15.19 -4.51
CA SER A 91 -3.07 -15.83 -4.02
C SER A 91 -3.49 -17.05 -4.85
N ASP A 92 -3.71 -18.18 -4.18
CA ASP A 92 -4.40 -19.35 -4.73
C ASP A 92 -5.91 -19.36 -4.37
N THR A 93 -6.32 -18.58 -3.36
CA THR A 93 -7.69 -18.52 -2.83
C THR A 93 -8.26 -17.09 -2.75
N PRO A 94 -8.40 -16.37 -3.89
CA PRO A 94 -8.71 -14.93 -3.90
C PRO A 94 -9.91 -14.49 -3.06
N GLU A 95 -11.01 -15.23 -3.06
CA GLU A 95 -12.23 -14.83 -2.34
C GLU A 95 -12.03 -14.80 -0.82
N GLN A 96 -11.29 -15.76 -0.28
CA GLN A 96 -11.01 -15.83 1.16
C GLN A 96 -9.94 -14.79 1.53
N ASP A 97 -8.89 -14.68 0.72
CA ASP A 97 -7.78 -13.78 1.02
C ASP A 97 -8.19 -12.31 0.97
N ILE A 98 -9.14 -11.94 0.09
CA ILE A 98 -9.72 -10.59 0.07
C ILE A 98 -10.36 -10.25 1.42
N ILE A 99 -11.12 -11.19 1.99
CA ILE A 99 -11.81 -10.97 3.27
C ILE A 99 -10.79 -10.82 4.39
N GLU A 100 -9.82 -11.74 4.48
CA GLU A 100 -8.77 -11.72 5.49
C GLU A 100 -7.94 -10.43 5.43
N PHE A 101 -7.51 -10.04 4.24
CA PHE A 101 -6.74 -8.82 4.01
C PHE A 101 -7.54 -7.57 4.43
N LEU A 102 -8.81 -7.46 4.02
CA LEU A 102 -9.64 -6.29 4.31
C LEU A 102 -10.04 -6.21 5.79
N LEU A 103 -10.29 -7.35 6.45
CA LEU A 103 -10.58 -7.37 7.88
C LEU A 103 -9.35 -7.03 8.72
N THR A 104 -8.18 -7.57 8.36
CA THR A 104 -6.92 -7.25 9.05
C THR A 104 -6.54 -5.78 8.87
N THR A 105 -6.61 -5.25 7.64
CA THR A 105 -6.36 -3.83 7.39
C THR A 105 -7.33 -2.95 8.18
N ALA A 106 -8.61 -3.31 8.26
CA ALA A 106 -9.60 -2.59 9.04
C ALA A 106 -9.28 -2.62 10.55
N ALA A 107 -8.87 -3.76 11.10
CA ALA A 107 -8.50 -3.89 12.50
C ALA A 107 -7.35 -2.94 12.88
N ILE A 108 -6.28 -2.90 12.08
CA ILE A 108 -5.17 -1.95 12.27
C ILE A 108 -5.64 -0.50 12.14
N GLY A 109 -6.49 -0.21 11.15
CA GLY A 109 -7.10 1.12 11.02
C GLY A 109 -7.88 1.52 12.27
N MET A 110 -8.61 0.59 12.90
CA MET A 110 -9.31 0.87 14.16
C MET A 110 -8.38 1.18 15.32
N LEU A 111 -7.20 0.55 15.39
CA LEU A 111 -6.19 0.86 16.43
C LEU A 111 -5.71 2.31 16.31
N TYR A 112 -5.34 2.76 15.11
CA TYR A 112 -4.98 4.16 14.88
C TYR A 112 -6.13 5.12 15.15
N LYS A 113 -7.37 4.75 14.80
CA LYS A 113 -8.53 5.62 15.06
C LYS A 113 -8.83 5.77 16.55
N ARG A 114 -8.54 4.73 17.34
CA ARG A 114 -8.82 4.69 18.79
C ARG A 114 -7.69 5.31 19.60
N GLY A 115 -6.45 5.04 19.23
CA GLY A 115 -5.26 5.54 19.93
C GLY A 115 -4.80 6.93 19.49
N ALA A 116 -5.19 7.35 18.27
CA ALA A 116 -4.78 8.61 17.67
C ALA A 116 -5.87 9.14 16.71
N SER A 117 -5.49 9.82 15.62
CA SER A 117 -6.41 10.19 14.54
C SER A 117 -5.88 9.77 13.16
N ILE A 118 -6.82 9.63 12.23
CA ILE A 118 -6.58 9.24 10.83
C ILE A 118 -6.81 10.45 9.89
N SER A 119 -7.11 11.61 10.46
CA SER A 119 -7.34 12.83 9.67
C SER A 119 -6.00 13.51 9.35
N ALA A 120 -5.73 13.79 8.06
CA ALA A 120 -4.59 14.64 7.71
C ALA A 120 -4.64 16.03 8.34
N ALA A 121 -5.85 16.56 8.56
CA ALA A 121 -6.01 17.87 9.17
C ALA A 121 -5.56 17.88 10.65
N GLU A 122 -5.51 16.71 11.30
CA GLU A 122 -5.14 16.57 12.71
C GLU A 122 -3.75 15.96 12.89
N MET A 123 -3.38 15.01 12.04
CA MET A 123 -2.17 14.17 12.16
C MET A 123 -1.31 14.18 10.90
N SER A 124 -1.46 15.16 10.00
CA SER A 124 -0.67 15.24 8.76
C SER A 124 -0.75 13.96 7.91
N CYS A 125 0.20 13.76 6.98
CA CYS A 125 0.13 12.65 6.03
C CYS A 125 0.53 11.30 6.65
N GLN A 126 1.19 11.27 7.82
CA GLN A 126 1.35 10.05 8.62
C GLN A 126 -0.01 9.46 9.02
N GLY A 127 -0.98 10.31 9.39
CA GLY A 127 -2.36 9.89 9.69
C GLY A 127 -3.15 9.37 8.48
N GLU A 128 -2.68 9.60 7.25
CA GLU A 128 -3.33 9.11 6.03
C GLU A 128 -2.52 8.01 5.35
N VAL A 129 -1.43 8.39 4.67
CA VAL A 129 -0.59 7.46 3.91
C VAL A 129 0.21 6.56 4.84
N GLY A 130 0.65 7.08 6.00
CA GLY A 130 1.31 6.26 7.03
C GLY A 130 0.36 5.18 7.56
N VAL A 131 -0.87 5.57 7.92
CA VAL A 131 -1.91 4.62 8.37
C VAL A 131 -2.24 3.62 7.27
N ALA A 132 -2.42 4.06 6.03
CA ALA A 132 -2.68 3.15 4.90
C ALA A 132 -1.53 2.17 4.65
N CYS A 133 -0.28 2.62 4.78
CA CYS A 133 0.92 1.79 4.69
C CYS A 133 0.92 0.72 5.78
N SER A 134 0.71 1.11 7.03
CA SER A 134 0.63 0.20 8.18
C SER A 134 -0.51 -0.81 8.06
N MET A 135 -1.71 -0.36 7.68
CA MET A 135 -2.86 -1.23 7.41
C MET A 135 -2.53 -2.26 6.34
N ALA A 136 -1.95 -1.84 5.21
CA ALA A 136 -1.60 -2.73 4.11
C ALA A 136 -0.46 -3.69 4.46
N SER A 137 0.51 -3.28 5.29
CA SER A 137 1.57 -4.16 5.81
C SER A 137 0.99 -5.33 6.60
N ALA A 138 0.11 -5.04 7.55
CA ALA A 138 -0.56 -6.06 8.34
C ALA A 138 -1.45 -6.97 7.49
N GLY A 139 -2.26 -6.39 6.60
CA GLY A 139 -3.10 -7.16 5.69
C GLY A 139 -2.27 -8.12 4.85
N PHE A 140 -1.15 -7.66 4.29
CA PHE A 140 -0.25 -8.50 3.51
C PHE A 140 0.41 -9.59 4.36
N ALA A 141 0.88 -9.27 5.57
CA ALA A 141 1.46 -10.26 6.48
C ALA A 141 0.45 -11.37 6.84
N ALA A 142 -0.80 -11.01 7.12
CA ALA A 142 -1.85 -11.98 7.46
C ALA A 142 -2.11 -12.97 6.32
N VAL A 143 -2.33 -12.47 5.09
CA VAL A 143 -2.59 -13.34 3.93
C VAL A 143 -1.36 -14.11 3.44
N MET A 144 -0.16 -13.73 3.89
CA MET A 144 1.08 -14.49 3.71
C MET A 144 1.29 -15.56 4.79
N GLY A 145 0.36 -15.71 5.74
CA GLY A 145 0.41 -16.71 6.80
C GLY A 145 1.25 -16.31 8.01
N GLY A 146 1.42 -15.01 8.27
CA GLY A 146 2.10 -14.50 9.45
C GLY A 146 1.35 -14.78 10.74
N THR A 147 2.09 -14.91 11.85
CA THR A 147 1.48 -14.94 13.18
C THR A 147 0.93 -13.57 13.56
N GLU A 148 0.08 -13.51 14.59
CA GLU A 148 -0.47 -12.25 15.07
C GLU A 148 0.64 -11.25 15.46
N GLN A 149 1.74 -11.74 16.06
CA GLN A 149 2.91 -10.91 16.38
C GLN A 149 3.59 -10.36 15.13
N GLN A 150 3.72 -11.16 14.06
CA GLN A 150 4.29 -10.70 12.80
C GLN A 150 3.37 -9.70 12.08
N VAL A 151 2.05 -9.86 12.21
CA VAL A 151 1.06 -8.92 11.68
C VAL A 151 1.16 -7.56 12.40
N GLU A 152 1.23 -7.56 13.73
CA GLU A 152 1.45 -6.34 14.52
C GLU A 152 2.82 -5.71 14.23
N ASN A 153 3.89 -6.51 14.10
CA ASN A 153 5.21 -6.02 13.72
C ASN A 153 5.24 -5.42 12.32
N ALA A 154 4.54 -6.03 11.36
CA ALA A 154 4.41 -5.46 10.02
C ALA A 154 3.67 -4.11 10.04
N ALA A 155 2.58 -4.00 10.82
CA ALA A 155 1.89 -2.73 11.01
C ALA A 155 2.81 -1.67 11.60
N GLU A 156 3.56 -2.04 12.64
CA GLU A 156 4.47 -1.16 13.37
C GLU A 156 5.56 -0.60 12.45
N ILE A 157 6.32 -1.45 11.75
CA ILE A 157 7.33 -1.03 10.75
C ILE A 157 6.69 -0.15 9.66
N GLY A 158 5.49 -0.53 9.20
CA GLY A 158 4.74 0.22 8.19
C GLY A 158 4.45 1.66 8.61
N MET A 159 4.18 1.91 9.89
CA MET A 159 3.96 3.27 10.41
C MET A 159 5.26 3.97 10.81
N GLU A 160 6.21 3.26 11.43
CA GLU A 160 7.51 3.81 11.86
C GLU A 160 8.18 4.59 10.71
N HIS A 161 8.18 3.99 9.51
CA HIS A 161 8.75 4.59 8.30
C HIS A 161 7.93 5.74 7.68
N ASN A 162 6.88 6.20 8.36
CA ASN A 162 6.06 7.35 8.00
C ASN A 162 5.86 8.35 9.15
N LEU A 163 6.42 8.09 10.34
CA LEU A 163 6.37 9.06 11.46
C LEU A 163 7.03 10.39 11.06
N GLY A 164 6.38 11.50 11.43
CA GLY A 164 6.78 12.86 11.08
C GLY A 164 6.40 13.30 9.66
N LEU A 165 5.68 12.49 8.88
CA LEU A 165 5.32 12.84 7.50
C LEU A 165 4.24 13.93 7.45
N THR A 166 4.66 15.16 7.16
CA THR A 166 3.79 16.34 7.11
C THR A 166 2.84 16.34 5.91
N CYS A 167 1.70 17.03 6.03
CA CYS A 167 0.78 17.30 4.92
C CYS A 167 0.96 18.73 4.42
N ASP A 168 1.87 18.93 3.46
CA ASP A 168 2.12 20.22 2.80
C ASP A 168 2.14 20.04 1.26
N PRO A 169 0.97 19.81 0.64
CA PRO A 169 0.88 19.58 -0.80
C PRO A 169 1.07 20.87 -1.62
N ILE A 170 1.65 20.74 -2.82
CA ILE A 170 1.86 21.89 -3.71
C ILE A 170 0.51 22.46 -4.14
N GLU A 171 0.36 23.77 -3.96
CA GLU A 171 -0.88 24.51 -4.26
C GLU A 171 -2.13 23.96 -3.55
N GLU A 172 -1.96 23.27 -2.42
CA GLU A 172 -3.07 22.62 -1.68
C GLU A 172 -3.80 21.54 -2.52
N LEU A 173 -3.16 21.04 -3.59
CA LEU A 173 -3.74 20.04 -4.48
C LEU A 173 -3.26 18.61 -4.15
N VAL A 174 -4.11 17.62 -4.43
CA VAL A 174 -3.83 16.20 -4.14
C VAL A 174 -3.06 15.41 -5.23
N PRO A 175 -2.29 16.00 -6.18
CA PRO A 175 -1.37 15.19 -6.99
C PRO A 175 0.06 15.12 -6.43
N ILE A 176 0.66 16.23 -5.96
CA ILE A 176 2.06 16.28 -5.52
C ILE A 176 2.13 16.74 -4.05
N PRO A 177 2.77 15.98 -3.15
CA PRO A 177 3.49 14.70 -3.33
C PRO A 177 2.59 13.44 -3.18
N CYS A 178 1.27 13.60 -3.18
CA CYS A 178 0.33 12.55 -2.77
C CYS A 178 0.39 11.29 -3.65
N ILE A 179 0.54 11.43 -4.97
CA ILE A 179 0.60 10.29 -5.90
C ILE A 179 1.85 9.44 -5.61
N GLU A 180 3.03 10.06 -5.50
CA GLU A 180 4.28 9.37 -5.19
C GLU A 180 4.26 8.75 -3.78
N ARG A 181 3.65 9.43 -2.80
CA ARG A 181 3.51 8.91 -1.44
C ARG A 181 2.72 7.60 -1.40
N ASN A 182 1.66 7.46 -2.21
CA ASN A 182 0.92 6.19 -2.30
C ASN A 182 1.74 5.08 -2.97
N ALA A 183 2.48 5.40 -4.03
CA ALA A 183 3.36 4.44 -4.69
C ALA A 183 4.45 3.91 -3.73
N LEU A 184 5.11 4.82 -3.02
CA LEU A 184 6.12 4.47 -2.02
C LEU A 184 5.50 3.77 -0.82
N GLY A 185 4.30 4.18 -0.38
CA GLY A 185 3.55 3.53 0.69
C GLY A 185 3.23 2.07 0.37
N ALA A 186 2.78 1.76 -0.85
CA ALA A 186 2.51 0.38 -1.25
C ALA A 186 3.78 -0.49 -1.29
N VAL A 187 4.91 0.06 -1.74
CA VAL A 187 6.20 -0.65 -1.73
C VAL A 187 6.68 -0.89 -0.30
N LYS A 188 6.69 0.15 0.53
CA LYS A 188 7.02 0.04 1.96
C LYS A 188 6.13 -0.99 2.65
N ALA A 189 4.85 -1.05 2.31
CA ALA A 189 3.91 -1.94 2.97
C ALA A 189 4.31 -3.41 2.80
N VAL A 190 4.59 -3.84 1.56
CA VAL A 190 5.05 -5.20 1.25
C VAL A 190 6.42 -5.47 1.86
N THR A 191 7.36 -4.51 1.78
CA THR A 191 8.69 -4.67 2.38
C THR A 191 8.62 -4.80 3.91
N ALA A 192 7.79 -4.01 4.59
CA ALA A 192 7.59 -4.08 6.03
C ALA A 192 7.02 -5.43 6.46
N ALA A 193 6.02 -5.95 5.73
CA ALA A 193 5.50 -7.29 5.95
C ALA A 193 6.58 -8.36 5.75
N GLN A 194 7.38 -8.28 4.69
CA GLN A 194 8.49 -9.21 4.46
C GLN A 194 9.54 -9.15 5.57
N LEU A 195 9.86 -7.96 6.10
CA LEU A 195 10.79 -7.82 7.22
C LEU A 195 10.26 -8.51 8.48
N ALA A 196 9.00 -8.27 8.83
CA ALA A 196 8.36 -8.91 9.98
C ALA A 196 8.28 -10.45 9.83
N MET A 197 7.93 -10.92 8.63
CA MET A 197 7.81 -12.34 8.31
C MET A 197 9.14 -13.10 8.29
N ASN A 198 10.23 -12.42 7.95
CA ASN A 198 11.58 -12.98 8.00
C ASN A 198 12.24 -12.87 9.40
N GLY A 199 11.59 -12.15 10.32
CA GLY A 199 11.94 -12.13 11.74
C GLY A 199 11.14 -13.16 12.54
N ASP A 200 11.31 -13.11 13.87
CA ASP A 200 10.55 -13.91 14.83
C ASP A 200 9.33 -13.17 15.39
N GLY A 201 9.00 -12.00 14.82
CA GLY A 201 7.94 -11.12 15.31
C GLY A 201 8.29 -10.38 16.61
N HIS A 202 9.54 -10.46 17.08
CA HIS A 202 10.01 -9.66 18.21
C HIS A 202 10.52 -8.31 17.73
N HIS A 203 10.11 -7.26 18.42
CA HIS A 203 10.40 -5.89 18.07
C HIS A 203 10.60 -5.07 19.35
N CYS A 204 11.63 -4.21 19.33
CA CYS A 204 11.99 -3.37 20.47
C CYS A 204 10.94 -2.27 20.71
N VAL A 205 10.31 -1.83 19.63
CA VAL A 205 9.25 -0.83 19.62
C VAL A 205 7.94 -1.56 19.30
N THR A 206 6.94 -1.36 20.15
CA THR A 206 5.59 -1.93 19.99
C THR A 206 4.73 -1.04 19.12
N LEU A 207 3.68 -1.63 18.51
CA LEU A 207 2.71 -0.87 17.74
C LEU A 207 2.04 0.23 18.57
N ASP A 208 1.74 -0.02 19.85
CA ASP A 208 1.18 0.98 20.76
C ASP A 208 2.11 2.19 20.95
N GLN A 209 3.42 1.97 21.09
CA GLN A 209 4.40 3.05 21.20
C GLN A 209 4.48 3.86 19.90
N VAL A 210 4.38 3.21 18.74
CA VAL A 210 4.33 3.89 17.44
C VAL A 210 3.04 4.71 17.30
N ILE A 211 1.90 4.18 17.75
CA ILE A 211 0.63 4.92 17.78
C ILE A 211 0.70 6.13 18.71
N GLU A 212 1.30 5.99 19.90
CA GLU A 212 1.48 7.10 20.84
C GLU A 212 2.44 8.17 20.31
N THR A 213 3.44 7.77 19.52
CA THR A 213 4.38 8.68 18.87
C THR A 213 3.75 9.44 17.69
N MET A 214 2.71 8.87 17.07
CA MET A 214 2.00 9.44 15.92
C MET A 214 1.10 10.61 16.32
#